data_AF-A0A1Q6X9U7-F1
#
_entry.id   AF-A0A1Q6X9U7-F1
#
_cell.length_a   1.000
_cell.length_b   1.000
_cell.length_c   1.000
_cell.angle_alpha   90.00
_cell.angle_beta   90.00
_cell.angle_gamma   90.00
#
_symmetry.space_group_name_H-M   'P 1'
#
loop_
_entity.id
_entity.type
_entity.pdbx_description
1 polymer ?
#
loop_
_entity_poly.entity_id
_entity_poly.type
_entity_poly.pdbx_seq_one_letter_code
_entity_poly.pdbx_strand_id
1 'polypeptide(L)'
;MEAVREQRGHFNIIHHETGFKADVYLSGRDPLHAWGLMRARKLEVEGQELVVAPPEYVIVRKLEYYREGGSEKHLRDIRSMLDTSPEAIQIAELEQQIAARGLQEAWRQVQQRTD
;
A
#
# COMPACT_ATOMS: atom_id res chain seq x y z
N MET A 1 -10.19 7.64 20.38
CA MET A 1 -10.34 6.26 19.87
C MET A 1 -9.63 6.17 18.53
N GLU A 2 -9.09 5.01 18.14
CA GLU A 2 -8.43 4.84 16.83
C GLU A 2 -9.36 5.24 15.66
N ALA A 3 -10.67 5.04 15.80
CA ALA A 3 -11.69 5.41 14.81
C ALA A 3 -11.86 6.92 14.54
N VAL A 4 -11.39 7.80 15.42
CA VAL A 4 -11.46 9.27 15.23
C VAL A 4 -10.14 9.88 14.78
N ARG A 5 -9.08 9.07 14.59
CA ARG A 5 -7.83 9.58 14.04
C ARG A 5 -7.99 9.89 12.56
N GLU A 6 -7.61 11.11 12.17
CA GLU A 6 -7.71 11.56 10.77
C GLU A 6 -6.77 10.76 9.85
N GLN A 7 -5.65 10.27 10.38
CA GLN A 7 -4.68 9.42 9.68
C GLN A 7 -4.13 8.36 10.64
N ARG A 8 -3.76 7.19 10.08
CA ARG A 8 -3.07 6.08 10.78
C ARG A 8 -3.82 5.42 11.94
N GLY A 9 -5.14 5.58 12.02
CA GLY A 9 -5.98 4.83 12.97
C GLY A 9 -5.96 3.34 12.64
N HIS A 10 -5.39 2.51 13.51
CA HIS A 10 -5.32 1.06 13.30
C HIS A 10 -5.35 0.28 14.61
N PHE A 11 -5.72 -0.98 14.52
CA PHE A 11 -5.65 -1.93 15.62
C PHE A 11 -5.29 -3.31 15.10
N ASN A 12 -4.81 -4.19 15.98
CA ASN A 12 -4.37 -5.53 15.62
C ASN A 12 -5.37 -6.55 16.14
N ILE A 13 -5.65 -7.57 15.33
CA ILE A 13 -6.31 -8.80 15.76
C ILE A 13 -5.24 -9.89 15.76
N ILE A 14 -5.03 -10.53 16.91
CA ILE A 14 -4.04 -11.60 17.06
C ILE A 14 -4.79 -12.88 17.42
N HIS A 15 -4.71 -13.89 16.56
CA HIS A 15 -5.22 -15.22 16.85
C HIS A 15 -4.19 -15.97 17.69
N HIS A 16 -4.47 -16.09 18.99
CA HIS A 16 -3.49 -16.58 19.97
C HIS A 16 -3.00 -18.01 19.71
N GLU A 17 -3.87 -18.90 19.22
CA GLU A 17 -3.52 -20.31 19.00
C GLU A 17 -2.51 -20.48 17.86
N THR A 18 -2.70 -19.77 16.73
CA THR A 18 -1.81 -19.89 15.56
C THR A 18 -0.70 -18.83 15.53
N GLY A 19 -0.80 -17.78 16.34
CA GLY A 19 0.08 -16.61 16.29
C GLY A 19 -0.17 -15.69 15.08
N PHE A 20 -1.22 -15.94 14.29
CA PHE A 20 -1.54 -15.07 13.16
C PHE A 20 -2.01 -13.70 13.61
N LYS A 21 -1.57 -12.68 12.87
CA LYS A 21 -1.91 -11.29 13.12
C LYS A 21 -2.53 -10.67 11.88
N ALA A 22 -3.65 -9.97 12.08
CA ALA A 22 -4.22 -9.06 11.10
C ALA A 22 -4.09 -7.61 11.62
N ASP A 23 -3.42 -6.77 10.84
CA ASP A 23 -3.35 -5.33 11.08
C ASP A 23 -4.55 -4.67 10.39
N VAL A 24 -5.46 -4.07 11.16
CA VAL A 24 -6.70 -3.48 10.66
C VAL A 24 -6.57 -1.96 10.61
N TYR A 25 -6.59 -1.41 9.40
CA TYR A 25 -6.55 0.03 9.15
C TYR A 25 -7.96 0.55 8.87
N LEU A 26 -8.36 1.59 9.58
CA LEU A 26 -9.65 2.25 9.36
C LEU A 26 -9.50 3.30 8.27
N SER A 27 -10.45 3.37 7.33
CA SER A 27 -10.37 4.32 6.21
C SER A 27 -10.37 5.78 6.69
N GLY A 28 -11.03 6.06 7.80
CA GLY A 28 -11.13 7.39 8.39
C GLY A 28 -11.54 8.44 7.35
N ARG A 29 -10.82 9.57 7.33
CA ARG A 29 -10.94 10.62 6.31
C ARG A 29 -9.76 10.63 5.33
N ASP A 30 -8.97 9.55 5.29
CA ASP A 30 -7.80 9.50 4.42
C ASP A 30 -8.22 9.28 2.95
N PRO A 31 -7.94 10.24 2.05
CA PRO A 31 -8.30 10.11 0.65
C PRO A 31 -7.67 8.90 -0.04
N LEU A 32 -6.49 8.43 0.42
CA LEU A 32 -5.84 7.24 -0.12
C LEU A 32 -6.64 5.98 0.16
N HIS A 33 -7.14 5.84 1.39
CA HIS A 33 -7.94 4.69 1.80
C HIS A 33 -9.27 4.67 1.08
N ALA A 34 -9.96 5.82 0.98
CA ALA A 34 -11.19 5.93 0.22
C ALA A 34 -10.97 5.55 -1.26
N TRP A 35 -9.91 6.07 -1.88
CA TRP A 35 -9.53 5.73 -3.26
C TRP A 35 -9.22 4.23 -3.43
N GLY A 36 -8.43 3.66 -2.52
CA GLY A 36 -8.06 2.24 -2.56
C GLY A 36 -9.25 1.29 -2.40
N LEU A 37 -10.19 1.62 -1.50
CA LEU A 37 -11.42 0.86 -1.31
C LEU A 37 -12.34 0.92 -2.54
N MET A 38 -12.52 2.11 -3.12
CA MET A 38 -13.32 2.28 -4.34
C MET A 38 -12.75 1.51 -5.54
N ARG A 39 -11.43 1.31 -5.57
CA ARG A 39 -10.73 0.61 -6.66
C ARG A 39 -10.23 -0.77 -6.28
N ALA A 40 -10.79 -1.35 -5.22
CA ALA A 40 -10.45 -2.70 -4.83
C ALA A 40 -10.75 -3.68 -5.97
N ARG A 41 -9.85 -4.65 -6.15
CA ARG A 41 -9.92 -5.64 -7.23
C ARG A 41 -10.37 -6.96 -6.65
N LYS A 42 -11.21 -7.67 -7.39
CA LYS A 42 -11.58 -9.05 -7.08
C LYS A 42 -10.58 -9.99 -7.77
N LEU A 43 -10.02 -10.92 -7.01
CA LEU A 43 -9.13 -11.96 -7.48
C LEU A 43 -9.70 -13.31 -7.07
N GLU A 44 -9.50 -14.34 -7.88
CA GLU A 44 -9.80 -15.72 -7.50
C GLU A 44 -8.49 -16.39 -7.06
N VAL A 45 -8.44 -16.84 -5.82
CA VAL A 45 -7.29 -17.51 -5.22
C VAL A 45 -7.77 -18.79 -4.56
N GLU A 46 -7.24 -19.93 -4.98
CA GLU A 46 -7.63 -21.25 -4.46
C GLU A 46 -9.16 -21.51 -4.48
N GLY A 47 -9.84 -21.00 -5.51
CA GLY A 47 -11.31 -21.11 -5.67
C GLY A 47 -12.11 -20.18 -4.75
N GLN A 48 -11.46 -19.24 -4.07
CA GLN A 48 -12.10 -18.22 -3.25
C GLN A 48 -11.94 -16.83 -3.88
N GLU A 49 -13.03 -16.05 -3.88
CA GLU A 49 -12.98 -14.65 -4.27
C GLU A 49 -12.37 -13.81 -3.13
N LEU A 50 -11.26 -13.14 -3.41
CA LEU A 50 -10.59 -12.19 -2.53
C LEU A 50 -10.73 -10.78 -3.08
N VAL A 51 -11.08 -9.84 -2.19
CA VAL A 51 -11.07 -8.41 -2.49
C VAL A 51 -9.76 -7.83 -2.00
N VAL A 52 -8.91 -7.38 -2.91
CA VAL A 52 -7.58 -6.83 -2.60
C VAL A 52 -7.48 -5.36 -3.00
N ALA A 53 -6.61 -4.63 -2.31
CA ALA A 53 -6.31 -3.26 -2.69
C ALA A 53 -5.61 -3.22 -4.07
N PRO A 54 -5.82 -2.15 -4.86
CA PRO A 54 -5.09 -1.97 -6.10
C PRO A 54 -3.58 -1.84 -5.81
N PRO A 55 -2.70 -2.37 -6.68
CA PRO A 55 -1.25 -2.34 -6.46
C PRO A 55 -0.70 -0.92 -6.28
N GLU A 56 -1.29 0.08 -6.93
CA GLU A 56 -0.91 1.48 -6.79
C GLU A 56 -1.14 1.99 -5.36
N TYR A 57 -2.24 1.60 -4.72
CA TYR A 57 -2.49 1.92 -3.30
C TYR A 57 -1.38 1.32 -2.42
N VAL A 58 -1.03 0.06 -2.67
CA VAL A 58 0.00 -0.65 -1.90
C VAL A 58 1.37 0.01 -2.07
N ILE A 59 1.74 0.42 -3.30
CA ILE A 59 2.98 1.14 -3.58
C ILE A 59 3.02 2.47 -2.83
N VAL A 60 1.95 3.28 -2.90
CA VAL A 60 1.90 4.57 -2.21
C VAL A 60 2.04 4.38 -0.69
N ARG A 61 1.36 3.40 -0.10
CA ARG A 61 1.52 3.09 1.34
C ARG A 61 2.96 2.70 1.69
N LYS A 62 3.61 1.87 0.87
CA LYS A 62 5.02 1.49 1.08
C LYS A 62 5.96 2.70 0.98
N LEU A 63 5.70 3.65 0.08
CA LEU A 63 6.46 4.91 -0.03
C LEU A 63 6.26 5.80 1.21
N GLU A 64 5.03 5.90 1.74
CA GLU A 64 4.76 6.62 3.00
C GLU A 64 5.55 6.01 4.17
N TYR A 65 5.51 4.67 4.31
CA TYR A 65 6.27 3.98 5.35
C TYR A 65 7.79 4.10 5.16
N TYR A 66 8.27 4.10 3.92
CA TYR A 66 9.68 4.37 3.64
C TYR A 66 10.09 5.77 4.08
N ARG A 67 9.30 6.80 3.74
CA ARG A 67 9.56 8.19 4.15
C ARG A 67 9.62 8.34 5.68
N GLU A 68 8.81 7.57 6.40
CA GLU A 68 8.76 7.62 7.87
C GLU A 68 9.85 6.80 8.56
N GLY A 69 10.15 5.61 8.03
CA GLY A 69 11.00 4.62 8.71
C GLY A 69 12.36 4.36 8.05
N GLY A 70 12.60 4.85 6.83
CA GLY A 70 13.85 4.67 6.08
C GLY A 70 14.20 3.23 5.71
N SER A 71 13.29 2.27 5.84
CA SER A 71 13.59 0.86 5.61
C SER A 71 13.64 0.53 4.12
N GLU A 72 14.86 0.27 3.61
CA GLU A 72 15.13 -0.13 2.22
C GLU A 72 14.33 -1.34 1.72
N LYS A 73 13.76 -2.15 2.64
CA LYS A 73 12.86 -3.25 2.26
C LYS A 73 11.67 -2.74 1.44
N HIS A 74 11.17 -1.54 1.76
CA HIS A 74 10.01 -0.98 1.07
C HIS A 74 10.35 -0.63 -0.38
N LEU A 75 11.54 -0.07 -0.64
CA LEU A 75 11.98 0.23 -2.00
C LEU A 75 12.16 -1.06 -2.82
N ARG A 76 12.78 -2.09 -2.23
CA ARG A 76 12.94 -3.40 -2.89
C ARG A 76 11.60 -4.05 -3.22
N ASP A 77 10.67 -4.09 -2.27
CA ASP A 77 9.32 -4.62 -2.50
C ASP A 77 8.62 -3.89 -3.66
N ILE A 78 8.70 -2.56 -3.71
CA ILE A 78 8.08 -1.77 -4.78
C ILE A 78 8.71 -2.11 -6.13
N ARG A 79 10.04 -2.20 -6.21
CA ARG A 79 10.75 -2.59 -7.45
C ARG A 79 10.27 -3.97 -7.92
N SER A 80 10.21 -4.95 -7.03
CA SER A 80 9.70 -6.29 -7.36
C SER A 80 8.24 -6.27 -7.85
N MET A 81 7.38 -5.44 -7.25
CA MET A 81 6.00 -5.27 -7.73
C MET A 81 5.94 -4.72 -9.17
N LEU A 82 6.78 -3.72 -9.47
CA LEU A 82 6.88 -3.13 -10.81
C LEU A 82 7.41 -4.12 -11.84
N ASP A 83 8.37 -4.97 -11.46
CA ASP A 83 8.97 -5.95 -12.36
C ASP A 83 8.05 -7.17 -12.61
N THR A 84 7.19 -7.53 -11.65
CA THR A 84 6.38 -8.77 -11.73
C THR A 84 5.12 -8.62 -12.59
N SER A 85 4.44 -7.49 -12.53
CA SER A 85 3.18 -7.28 -13.27
C SER A 85 3.01 -5.80 -13.64
N PRO A 86 3.91 -5.25 -14.48
CA PRO A 86 3.86 -3.82 -14.86
C PRO A 86 2.53 -3.45 -15.53
N GLU A 87 1.92 -4.35 -16.29
CA GLU A 87 0.63 -4.15 -16.97
C GLU A 87 -0.56 -4.04 -16.00
N ALA A 88 -0.43 -4.58 -14.79
CA ALA A 88 -1.45 -4.49 -13.76
C ALA A 88 -1.41 -3.14 -13.02
N ILE A 89 -0.40 -2.30 -13.27
CA ILE A 89 -0.14 -1.05 -12.56
C ILE A 89 -0.38 0.12 -13.52
N GLN A 90 -1.38 0.95 -13.21
CA GLN A 90 -1.68 2.18 -13.92
C GLN A 90 -0.72 3.27 -13.45
N ILE A 91 0.44 3.36 -14.10
CA ILE A 91 1.53 4.28 -13.73
C ILE A 91 1.05 5.74 -13.63
N ALA A 92 0.19 6.20 -14.56
CA ALA A 92 -0.31 7.57 -14.53
C ALA A 92 -1.11 7.89 -13.24
N GLU A 93 -1.91 6.94 -12.75
CA GLU A 93 -2.67 7.13 -11.50
C GLU A 93 -1.75 7.03 -10.28
N LEU A 94 -0.78 6.12 -10.31
CA LEU A 94 0.24 6.01 -9.28
C LEU A 94 1.00 7.33 -9.12
N GLU A 95 1.47 7.93 -10.22
CA GLU A 95 2.18 9.21 -10.22
C GLU A 95 1.31 10.36 -9.67
N GLN A 96 0.02 10.39 -10.00
CA GLN A 96 -0.93 11.36 -9.41
C GLN A 96 -1.01 11.22 -7.89
N GLN A 97 -1.13 9.98 -7.37
CA GLN A 97 -1.21 9.75 -5.93
C GLN A 97 0.10 10.09 -5.21
N ILE A 98 1.25 9.80 -5.84
CA ILE A 98 2.59 10.16 -5.36
C ILE A 98 2.74 11.68 -5.28
N ALA A 99 2.35 12.40 -6.33
CA ALA A 99 2.43 13.85 -6.39
C ALA A 99 1.55 14.51 -5.32
N ALA A 100 0.31 14.05 -5.17
CA ALA A 100 -0.63 14.54 -4.17
C ALA A 100 -0.16 14.37 -2.71
N ARG A 101 0.82 13.49 -2.46
CA ARG A 101 1.34 13.17 -1.11
C ARG A 101 2.77 13.60 -0.87
N GLY A 102 3.42 14.24 -1.84
CA GLY A 102 4.81 14.68 -1.69
C GLY A 102 5.79 13.51 -1.58
N LEU A 103 5.58 12.43 -2.33
CA LEU A 103 6.38 11.19 -2.27
C LEU A 103 7.40 11.06 -3.43
N GLN A 104 7.62 12.12 -4.21
CA GLN A 104 8.43 12.09 -5.43
C GLN A 104 9.91 11.73 -5.17
N GLU A 105 10.46 12.11 -4.02
CA GLU A 105 11.84 11.76 -3.64
C GLU A 105 11.98 10.26 -3.42
N ALA A 106 11.12 9.68 -2.57
CA ALA A 106 11.09 8.23 -2.33
C ALA A 106 10.83 7.46 -3.63
N TRP A 107 9.95 7.98 -4.50
CA TRP A 107 9.68 7.37 -5.81
C TRP A 107 10.90 7.39 -6.73
N ARG A 108 11.66 8.49 -6.79
CA ARG A 108 12.92 8.54 -7.56
C ARG A 108 13.93 7.49 -7.09
N GLN A 109 13.99 7.23 -5.78
CA GLN A 109 14.87 6.19 -5.25
C GLN A 109 14.43 4.79 -5.70
N VAL A 110 13.12 4.51 -5.77
CA VAL A 110 12.63 3.25 -6.38
C VAL A 110 13.14 3.11 -7.81
N GLN A 111 13.04 4.18 -8.61
CA GLN A 111 13.41 4.18 -10.04
C GLN A 111 14.93 4.08 -10.28
N GLN A 112 15.74 4.57 -9.35
CA GLN A 112 17.19 4.38 -9.37
C GLN A 112 17.49 2.92 -9.01
N ARG A 113 17.83 2.09 -10.01
CA ARG A 113 18.34 0.74 -9.76
C ARG A 113 19.68 0.86 -9.04
N THR A 114 19.73 0.43 -7.79
CA THR A 114 21.01 0.13 -7.14
C THR A 114 21.34 -1.29 -7.55
N ASP A 115 22.31 -1.42 -8.47
CA ASP A 115 22.87 -2.71 -8.89
C ASP A 115 23.50 -3.47 -7.71
#